data_AF-A0A2M7LLE3-F1
#
_entry.id   AF-A0A2M7LLE3-F1
#
_cell.length_a   1.000
_cell.length_b   1.000
_cell.length_c   1.000
_cell.angle_alpha   90.00
_cell.angle_beta   90.00
_cell.angle_gamma   90.00
#
_symmetry.space_group_name_H-M   'P 1'
#
loop_
_entity.id
_entity.type
_entity.pdbx_description
1 polymer ?
#
loop_
_entity_poly.entity_id
_entity_poly.type
_entity_poly.pdbx_seq_one_letter_code
_entity_poly.pdbx_strand_id
1 'polypeptide(L)'
;MNYIRKAPLSVLLFIFFVTTFILFSFLPVRLDFSKGGAYTLSPATKKTIRSINKLVEITLYISTDLPTKIIPLKTDVIELLQEYRRSGKNIKVTVIDPKKDSKIAEKIKQQGIPELQFSQLEQNKYQTSSFYFGIVLSSNDKREVIPQVSDYQ
;
A
#
# COMPACT_ATOMS: atom_id res chain seq x y z
N MET A 1 21.79 12.25 -63.56
CA MET A 1 20.36 12.50 -63.26
C MET A 1 20.00 11.66 -62.04
N ASN A 2 20.05 12.25 -60.84
CA ASN A 2 19.89 11.50 -59.58
C ASN A 2 18.41 11.21 -59.33
N TYR A 3 18.01 9.94 -59.51
CA TYR A 3 16.69 9.46 -59.13
C TYR A 3 16.61 9.34 -57.61
N ILE A 4 16.13 10.39 -56.95
CA ILE A 4 15.74 10.29 -55.54
C ILE A 4 14.44 9.49 -55.51
N ARG A 5 14.56 8.17 -55.33
CA ARG A 5 13.41 7.29 -55.07
C ARG A 5 12.73 7.77 -53.79
N LYS A 6 11.56 8.41 -53.93
CA LYS A 6 10.75 8.81 -52.77
C LYS A 6 10.34 7.53 -52.04
N ALA A 7 10.64 7.46 -50.75
CA ALA A 7 10.18 6.35 -49.93
C ALA A 7 8.64 6.32 -49.95
N PRO A 8 8.02 5.13 -50.02
CA PRO A 8 6.58 5.04 -49.98
C PRO A 8 6.08 5.57 -48.63
N LEU A 9 4.93 6.26 -48.65
CA LEU A 9 4.36 6.94 -47.49
C LEU A 9 4.20 5.99 -46.29
N SER A 10 3.93 4.71 -46.56
CA SER A 10 3.82 3.65 -45.55
C SER A 10 5.12 3.42 -44.76
N VAL A 11 6.29 3.53 -45.39
CA VAL A 11 7.59 3.35 -44.74
C VAL A 11 7.88 4.53 -43.81
N LEU A 12 7.57 5.76 -44.24
CA LEU A 12 7.69 6.94 -43.37
C LEU A 12 6.77 6.84 -42.15
N LEU A 13 5.54 6.36 -42.34
CA LEU A 13 4.56 6.23 -41.27
C LEU A 13 4.95 5.13 -40.27
N PHE A 14 5.51 4.02 -40.77
CA PHE A 14 6.06 2.95 -39.93
C PHE A 14 7.25 3.45 -39.09
N ILE A 15 8.19 4.17 -39.71
CA ILE A 15 9.34 4.75 -38.99
C ILE A 15 8.87 5.72 -37.91
N PHE A 16 7.91 6.59 -38.22
CA PHE A 16 7.33 7.52 -37.25
C PHE A 16 6.67 6.79 -36.05
N PHE A 17 5.97 5.70 -36.31
CA PHE A 17 5.33 4.91 -35.25
C PHE A 17 6.36 4.24 -34.35
N VAL A 18 7.41 3.65 -34.93
CA VAL A 18 8.50 2.99 -34.20
C VAL A 18 9.27 4.00 -33.35
N THR A 19 9.61 5.17 -33.88
CA THR A 19 10.33 6.20 -33.11
C THR A 19 9.48 6.75 -31.97
N THR A 20 8.19 6.97 -32.20
CA THR A 20 7.25 7.40 -31.16
C THR A 20 7.14 6.34 -30.06
N PHE A 21 6.98 5.06 -30.40
CA PHE A 21 6.90 3.97 -29.44
C PHE A 21 8.17 3.87 -28.56
N ILE A 22 9.35 3.99 -29.16
CA ILE A 22 10.63 3.98 -28.45
C ILE A 22 10.75 5.20 -27.52
N LEU A 23 10.37 6.40 -27.97
CA LEU A 23 10.37 7.60 -27.13
C LEU A 23 9.42 7.47 -25.93
N PHE A 24 8.24 6.90 -26.14
CA PHE A 24 7.31 6.59 -25.05
C PHE A 24 7.85 5.54 -24.08
N SER A 25 8.68 4.58 -24.54
CA SER A 25 9.29 3.56 -23.67
C SER A 25 10.33 4.11 -22.70
N PHE A 26 10.93 5.28 -23.00
CA PHE A 26 11.91 5.94 -22.13
C PHE A 26 11.31 6.98 -21.20
N LEU A 27 10.05 7.38 -21.42
CA LEU A 27 9.35 8.24 -20.48
C LEU A 27 8.77 7.37 -19.35
N PRO A 28 9.01 7.70 -18.07
CA PRO A 28 8.37 7.01 -16.95
C PRO A 28 6.89 7.44 -16.83
N VAL A 29 6.10 7.25 -17.88
CA VAL A 29 4.65 7.44 -17.86
C VAL A 29 4.05 6.20 -17.22
N ARG A 30 3.95 6.20 -15.89
CA ARG A 30 3.07 5.26 -15.19
C ARG A 30 1.64 5.80 -15.32
N LEU A 31 0.96 5.44 -16.40
CA LEU A 31 -0.50 5.53 -16.43
C LEU A 31 -1.03 4.46 -15.48
N ASP A 32 -1.47 4.90 -14.29
CA ASP A 32 -2.13 4.06 -13.31
C ASP A 32 -3.53 3.71 -13.84
N PHE A 33 -3.66 2.52 -14.42
CA PHE A 33 -4.93 1.97 -14.92
C PHE A 33 -5.66 1.15 -13.86
N SER A 34 -5.22 1.17 -12.59
CA SER A 34 -6.08 0.69 -11.50
C SER A 34 -7.31 1.59 -11.42
N LYS A 35 -8.49 1.03 -11.12
CA LYS A 35 -9.79 1.73 -11.18
C LYS A 35 -9.98 2.91 -10.20
N GLY A 36 -8.91 3.48 -9.62
CA GLY A 36 -9.06 4.68 -8.81
C GLY A 36 -7.80 5.23 -8.12
N GLY A 37 -6.58 4.79 -8.47
CA GLY A 37 -5.41 5.16 -7.68
C GLY A 37 -5.64 4.82 -6.20
N ALA A 38 -6.02 3.58 -5.92
CA ALA A 38 -6.60 3.13 -4.64
C ALA A 38 -5.75 3.47 -3.40
N TYR A 39 -4.44 3.69 -3.59
CA TYR A 39 -3.48 4.03 -2.53
C TYR A 39 -3.09 5.52 -2.53
N THR A 40 -3.69 6.33 -3.41
CA THR A 40 -3.47 7.78 -3.50
C THR A 40 -4.59 8.51 -2.78
N LEU A 41 -4.21 9.39 -1.85
CA LEU A 41 -5.19 10.17 -1.10
C LEU A 41 -5.87 11.20 -1.99
N SER A 42 -7.18 11.35 -1.80
CA SER A 42 -7.96 12.39 -2.46
C SER A 42 -7.38 13.79 -2.15
N PRO A 43 -7.56 14.78 -3.04
CA PRO A 43 -7.13 16.15 -2.77
C PRO A 43 -7.70 16.72 -1.47
N ALA A 44 -8.96 16.40 -1.15
CA ALA A 44 -9.61 16.79 0.11
C ALA A 44 -8.91 16.17 1.33
N THR A 45 -8.62 14.87 1.28
CA THR A 45 -7.89 14.16 2.35
C THR A 45 -6.49 14.73 2.54
N LYS A 46 -5.76 15.01 1.45
CA LYS A 46 -4.44 15.66 1.51
C LYS A 46 -4.50 17.03 2.17
N LYS A 47 -5.53 17.83 1.87
CA LYS A 47 -5.74 19.14 2.50
C LYS A 47 -5.96 19.00 4.01
N THR A 48 -6.82 18.06 4.43
CA THR A 48 -7.06 17.78 5.85
C THR A 48 -5.79 17.36 6.56
N ILE A 49 -5.04 16.40 6.01
CA ILE A 49 -3.80 15.91 6.61
C ILE A 49 -2.75 17.02 6.74
N ARG A 50 -2.63 17.90 5.74
CA ARG A 50 -1.71 19.05 5.79
C ARG A 50 -2.08 20.10 6.83
N SER A 51 -3.35 20.18 7.21
CA SER A 51 -3.83 21.10 8.26
C SER A 51 -3.59 20.59 9.69
N ILE A 52 -3.14 19.33 9.83
CA ILE A 52 -2.84 18.75 11.13
C ILE A 52 -1.57 19.40 11.70
N ASN A 53 -1.73 20.18 12.77
CA ASN A 53 -0.65 20.90 13.43
C ASN A 53 0.00 20.12 14.58
N LYS A 54 -0.59 18.99 15.00
CA LYS A 54 -0.11 18.15 16.10
C LYS A 54 0.45 16.84 15.55
N LEU A 55 1.43 16.26 16.24
CA LEU A 55 1.96 14.94 15.86
C LEU A 55 0.85 13.89 15.96
N VAL A 56 0.66 13.13 14.87
CA VAL A 56 -0.17 11.93 14.83
C VAL A 56 0.76 10.76 14.55
N GLU A 57 0.80 9.82 15.48
CA GLU A 57 1.53 8.57 15.33
C GLU A 57 0.56 7.47 14.92
N ILE A 58 0.88 6.79 13.83
CA ILE A 58 0.15 5.64 13.31
C ILE A 58 1.07 4.44 13.46
N THR A 59 0.68 3.47 14.29
CA THR A 59 1.42 2.23 14.51
C THR A 59 0.65 1.08 13.90
N LEU A 60 1.25 0.44 12.88
CA LEU A 60 0.77 -0.81 12.31
C LEU A 60 1.42 -1.97 13.07
N TYR A 61 0.59 -2.75 13.77
CA TYR A 61 0.98 -4.00 14.39
C TYR A 61 0.71 -5.14 13.43
N ILE A 62 1.76 -5.73 12.87
CA ILE A 62 1.64 -6.75 11.84
C ILE A 62 2.71 -7.83 11.98
N SER A 63 2.28 -9.09 11.99
CA SER A 63 3.20 -10.23 12.05
C SER A 63 4.06 -10.37 10.78
N THR A 64 5.29 -10.85 10.91
CA THR A 64 6.15 -11.14 9.74
C THR A 64 5.66 -12.39 8.99
N ASP A 65 5.16 -13.38 9.71
CA ASP A 65 4.70 -14.69 9.23
C ASP A 65 3.20 -14.68 8.90
N LEU A 66 2.83 -13.87 7.90
CA LEU A 66 1.44 -13.79 7.44
C LEU A 66 1.06 -14.96 6.52
N PRO A 67 -0.19 -15.44 6.57
CA PRO A 67 -0.70 -16.33 5.54
C PRO A 67 -0.61 -15.69 4.16
N THR A 68 -0.33 -16.48 3.13
CA THR A 68 -0.12 -15.98 1.75
C THR A 68 -1.27 -15.09 1.25
N LYS A 69 -2.51 -15.42 1.63
CA LYS A 69 -3.71 -14.64 1.25
C LYS A 69 -3.74 -13.21 1.85
N ILE A 70 -3.01 -12.96 2.93
CA ILE A 70 -2.99 -11.67 3.64
C ILE A 70 -1.85 -10.76 3.16
N ILE A 71 -0.83 -11.32 2.48
CA ILE A 71 0.33 -10.56 1.99
C ILE A 71 -0.05 -9.39 1.07
N PRO A 72 -1.01 -9.51 0.13
CA PRO A 72 -1.43 -8.37 -0.69
C PRO A 72 -2.01 -7.22 0.16
N LEU A 73 -2.93 -7.53 1.08
CA LEU A 73 -3.54 -6.54 1.97
C LEU A 73 -2.50 -5.83 2.86
N LYS A 74 -1.46 -6.55 3.31
CA LYS A 74 -0.33 -5.92 4.02
C LYS A 74 0.33 -4.84 3.16
N THR A 75 0.61 -5.15 1.90
CA THR A 75 1.25 -4.22 0.96
C THR A 75 0.39 -2.98 0.78
N ASP A 76 -0.89 -3.18 0.51
CA ASP A 76 -1.90 -2.14 0.33
C ASP A 76 -1.96 -1.17 1.51
N VAL A 77 -2.04 -1.70 2.72
CA VAL A 77 -2.10 -0.90 3.95
C VAL A 77 -0.79 -0.14 4.17
N ILE A 78 0.36 -0.78 3.97
CA ILE A 78 1.66 -0.12 4.12
C ILE A 78 1.79 1.03 3.12
N GLU A 79 1.43 0.81 1.85
CA GLU A 79 1.48 1.84 0.81
C GLU A 79 0.57 3.03 1.14
N LEU A 80 -0.66 2.76 1.57
CA LEU A 80 -1.60 3.79 2.02
C LEU A 80 -1.00 4.60 3.17
N LEU A 81 -0.50 3.94 4.22
CA LEU A 81 0.11 4.64 5.37
C LEU A 81 1.33 5.48 4.96
N GLN A 82 2.14 5.02 4.00
CA GLN A 82 3.23 5.83 3.47
C GLN A 82 2.72 7.07 2.73
N GLU A 83 1.59 6.99 2.01
CA GLU A 83 0.98 8.16 1.37
C GLU A 83 0.47 9.18 2.41
N TYR A 84 -0.09 8.73 3.54
CA TYR A 84 -0.41 9.61 4.67
C TYR A 84 0.84 10.31 5.21
N ARG A 85 1.93 9.57 5.43
CA ARG A 85 3.22 10.11 5.89
C ARG A 85 3.79 11.14 4.93
N ARG A 86 3.75 10.86 3.62
CA ARG A 86 4.27 11.79 2.59
C ARG A 86 3.40 13.04 2.47
N SER A 87 2.10 12.92 2.70
CA SER A 87 1.14 14.01 2.56
C SER A 87 1.15 14.97 3.76
N GLY A 88 1.55 14.52 4.95
CA GLY A 88 1.50 15.30 6.19
C GLY A 88 2.83 15.39 6.93
N LYS A 89 3.27 16.61 7.24
CA LYS A 89 4.53 16.86 7.97
C LYS A 89 4.53 16.32 9.41
N ASN A 90 3.34 16.25 10.02
CA ASN A 90 3.15 15.82 11.41
C ASN A 90 2.60 14.39 11.51
N ILE A 91 2.76 13.58 10.47
CA ILE A 91 2.35 12.18 10.47
C ILE A 91 3.58 11.28 10.58
N LYS A 92 3.60 10.42 11.60
CA LYS A 92 4.65 9.41 11.79
C LYS A 92 4.03 8.02 11.68
N VAL A 93 4.66 7.17 10.87
CA VAL A 93 4.20 5.79 10.67
C VAL A 93 5.27 4.84 11.18
N THR A 94 4.87 3.90 12.04
CA THR A 94 5.73 2.85 12.59
C THR A 94 5.12 1.49 12.32
N VAL A 95 5.94 0.49 11.99
CA VAL A 95 5.50 -0.89 11.77
C VAL A 95 6.21 -1.77 12.80
N ILE A 96 5.44 -2.55 13.55
CA ILE A 96 5.95 -3.40 14.65
C ILE A 96 5.38 -4.80 14.48
N ASP A 97 6.24 -5.81 14.63
CA ASP A 97 5.82 -7.21 14.71
C ASP A 97 5.65 -7.61 16.18
N PRO A 98 4.41 -7.80 16.68
CA PRO A 98 4.18 -8.17 18.07
C PRO A 98 4.74 -9.55 18.43
N LYS A 99 4.93 -10.46 17.48
CA LYS A 99 5.46 -11.80 17.76
C LYS A 99 6.93 -11.78 18.16
N LYS A 100 7.65 -10.69 17.89
CA LYS A 100 9.06 -10.53 18.27
C LYS A 100 9.24 -10.01 19.70
N ASP A 101 8.17 -9.54 20.35
CA ASP A 101 8.22 -9.00 21.72
C ASP A 101 6.92 -9.30 22.47
N SER A 102 6.98 -10.22 23.43
CA SER A 102 5.83 -10.64 24.23
C SER A 102 5.19 -9.50 25.03
N LYS A 103 5.96 -8.49 25.46
CA LYS A 103 5.42 -7.34 26.19
C LYS A 103 4.58 -6.47 25.27
N ILE A 104 4.99 -6.33 24.00
CA ILE A 104 4.21 -5.61 22.99
C ILE A 104 2.93 -6.39 22.69
N ALA A 105 3.01 -7.70 22.48
CA ALA A 105 1.84 -8.55 22.23
C ALA A 105 0.79 -8.44 23.34
N GLU A 106 1.20 -8.52 24.61
CA GLU A 106 0.30 -8.38 25.74
C GLU A 106 -0.31 -6.98 25.82
N LYS A 107 0.50 -5.94 25.62
CA LYS A 107 0.06 -4.54 25.63
C LYS A 107 -1.00 -4.27 24.56
N ILE A 108 -0.81 -4.74 23.32
CA ILE A 108 -1.77 -4.47 22.24
C ILE A 108 -3.04 -5.30 22.40
N LYS A 109 -2.94 -6.51 22.98
CA LYS A 109 -4.10 -7.32 23.33
C LYS A 109 -4.99 -6.61 24.35
N GLN A 110 -4.39 -6.02 25.39
CA GLN A 110 -5.11 -5.18 26.35
C GLN A 110 -5.70 -3.91 25.71
N GLN A 111 -5.11 -3.43 24.62
CA GLN A 111 -5.60 -2.29 23.84
C GLN A 111 -6.68 -2.69 22.81
N GLY A 112 -7.11 -3.95 22.80
CA GLY A 112 -8.18 -4.42 21.91
C GLY A 112 -7.71 -4.84 20.52
N ILE A 113 -6.41 -5.08 20.30
CA ILE A 113 -5.91 -5.72 19.08
C ILE A 113 -5.71 -7.21 19.36
N PRO A 114 -6.65 -8.08 18.95
CA PRO A 114 -6.53 -9.51 19.17
C PRO A 114 -5.52 -10.15 18.20
N GLU A 115 -5.06 -11.34 18.57
CA GLU A 115 -4.41 -12.24 17.63
C GLU A 115 -5.48 -12.92 16.77
N LEU A 116 -5.32 -12.84 15.45
CA LEU A 116 -6.26 -13.40 14.49
C LEU A 116 -5.87 -14.84 14.16
N GLN A 117 -6.84 -15.74 14.12
CA GLN A 117 -6.64 -17.12 13.69
C GLN A 117 -7.07 -17.28 12.24
N PHE A 118 -6.27 -18.03 11.49
CA PHE A 118 -6.50 -18.31 10.08
C PHE A 118 -6.40 -19.80 9.84
N SER A 119 -7.55 -20.37 9.50
CA SER A 119 -7.70 -21.78 9.17
C SER A 119 -7.85 -21.91 7.66
N GLN A 120 -7.02 -22.74 7.04
CA GLN A 120 -7.23 -23.18 5.66
C GLN A 120 -7.29 -24.69 5.59
N LEU A 121 -8.25 -25.18 4.80
CA LEU A 121 -8.28 -26.53 4.28
C LEU A 121 -7.50 -26.56 2.97
N GLU A 122 -6.21 -26.89 3.04
CA GLU A 122 -5.43 -27.24 1.85
C GLU A 122 -5.23 -28.76 1.81
N GLN A 123 -5.75 -29.42 0.76
CA GLN A 123 -5.50 -30.82 0.38
C GLN A 123 -5.23 -31.78 1.56
N ASN A 124 -6.20 -31.95 2.47
CA ASN A 124 -6.16 -32.86 3.64
C ASN A 124 -5.23 -32.49 4.82
N LYS A 125 -4.74 -31.25 4.93
CA LYS A 125 -4.08 -30.77 6.15
C LYS A 125 -4.83 -29.57 6.74
N TYR A 126 -5.41 -29.76 7.93
CA TYR A 126 -5.84 -28.65 8.77
C TYR A 126 -4.60 -27.93 9.30
N GLN A 127 -4.28 -26.75 8.75
CA GLN A 127 -3.25 -25.88 9.29
C GLN A 127 -3.91 -24.64 9.86
N THR A 128 -3.79 -24.48 11.19
CA THR A 128 -4.18 -23.26 11.89
C THR A 128 -2.93 -22.43 12.07
N SER A 129 -2.94 -21.20 11.56
CA SER A 129 -1.90 -20.20 11.77
C SER A 129 -2.52 -18.99 12.44
N SER A 130 -1.78 -18.31 13.31
CA SER A 130 -2.22 -17.09 13.98
C SER A 130 -1.37 -15.92 13.55
N PHE A 131 -1.91 -14.70 13.50
CA PHE A 131 -1.16 -13.50 13.16
C PHE A 131 -1.80 -12.24 13.73
N TYR A 132 -1.02 -11.16 13.86
CA TYR A 132 -1.53 -9.83 14.21
C TYR A 132 -1.66 -8.97 12.95
N PHE A 133 -2.75 -8.21 12.86
CA PHE A 133 -2.94 -7.17 11.84
C PHE A 133 -3.93 -6.10 12.34
N GLY A 134 -3.39 -5.10 13.04
CA GLY A 134 -4.18 -3.99 13.60
C GLY A 134 -3.44 -2.66 13.52
N ILE A 135 -4.18 -1.56 13.60
CA ILE A 135 -3.62 -0.20 13.56
C ILE A 135 -4.01 0.55 14.83
N VAL A 136 -3.05 1.26 15.42
CA VAL A 136 -3.31 2.24 16.49
C VAL A 136 -2.96 3.63 15.98
N LEU A 137 -3.91 4.55 16.12
CA LEU A 137 -3.70 5.97 15.89
C LEU A 137 -3.62 6.66 17.25
N SER A 138 -2.60 7.48 17.45
CA SER A 138 -2.43 8.27 18.67
C SER A 138 -2.04 9.71 18.36
N SER A 139 -2.69 10.65 19.03
CA SER A 139 -2.31 12.07 19.02
C SER A 139 -2.59 12.68 20.39
N ASN A 140 -1.52 13.15 21.05
CA ASN A 140 -1.55 13.61 22.44
C ASN A 140 -2.28 12.59 23.35
N ASP A 141 -3.45 12.96 23.88
CA ASP A 141 -4.22 12.16 24.84
C ASP A 141 -5.33 11.31 24.19
N LYS A 142 -5.49 11.41 22.87
CA LYS A 142 -6.52 10.66 22.12
C LYS A 142 -5.90 9.49 21.40
N ARG A 143 -6.52 8.32 21.57
CA ARG A 143 -6.13 7.07 20.92
C ARG A 143 -7.36 6.44 20.27
N GLU A 144 -7.18 5.98 19.04
CA GLU A 144 -8.15 5.21 18.29
C GLU A 144 -7.50 3.89 17.85
N VAL A 145 -8.22 2.78 18.01
CA VAL A 145 -7.72 1.44 17.70
C VAL A 145 -8.61 0.86 16.62
N ILE A 146 -7.98 0.37 15.56
CA ILE A 146 -8.61 -0.40 14.49
C ILE A 146 -8.17 -1.86 14.72
N PRO A 147 -9.01 -2.70 15.37
CA PRO A 147 -8.65 -4.02 15.88
C PRO A 147 -8.25 -5.01 14.79
N GLN A 148 -8.92 -4.89 13.63
CA GLN A 148 -8.74 -5.76 12.49
C GLN A 148 -8.83 -4.90 11.23
N VAL A 149 -7.80 -4.99 10.39
CA VAL A 149 -7.90 -4.54 9.01
C VAL A 149 -8.33 -5.73 8.18
N SER A 150 -9.59 -5.73 7.77
CA SER A 150 -10.20 -6.73 6.90
C SER A 150 -10.76 -6.04 5.68
N ASP A 151 -10.48 -6.58 4.51
CA ASP A 151 -11.19 -6.20 3.30
C ASP A 151 -12.64 -6.69 3.47
N TYR A 152 -13.58 -5.77 3.68
CA TYR A 152 -15.00 -6.10 3.65
C TYR A 152 -15.35 -6.32 2.17
N GLN A 153 -15.83 -7.53 1.87
CA GLN A 153 -16.21 -7.97 0.52
C GLN A 153 -17.17 -7.02 -0.19
#